data_AF-A0A355GMN3-F1
#
_entry.id   AF-A0A355GMN3-F1
#
_cell.length_a   1.000
_cell.length_b   1.000
_cell.length_c   1.000
_cell.angle_alpha   90.00
_cell.angle_beta   90.00
_cell.angle_gamma   90.00
#
_symmetry.space_group_name_H-M   'P 1'
#
loop_
_entity.id
_entity.type
_entity.pdbx_description
1 polymer ?
#
loop_
_entity_poly.entity_id
_entity_poly.type
_entity_poly.pdbx_seq_one_letter_code
_entity_poly.pdbx_strand_id
1 'polypeptide(L)'
;QGWIFLSEISLTSAATENQNIAVPVLPGEKTAKTEETDPVVKIKTLVADVKVGTPDEYRNIPEIWRTAIAVGKRNQSDELLRLLAASLPEQGEPLQCWQAVVIGGGVINGITIASDWPRSKLDSLLKDKPELTVRWEQALQRAVKMADDPDVKGGTRYDALRMIAMLDYAACQKQLKRYLHDASHPELQMGAVSGIGDVDVSAATDDLIESLPALTARNLKIALQALIRTDSRAMALLKAIQQQPRTGKLIDAELQQQLKTHPSAEVQQLARQLFE
;
A
#
# COMPACT_ATOMS: atom_id res chain seq x y z
N GLN A 1 2.58 13.53 15.41
CA GLN A 1 1.90 12.31 15.91
C GLN A 1 1.93 11.32 14.76
N GLY A 2 2.65 10.21 14.91
CA GLY A 2 2.93 9.28 13.81
C GLY A 2 1.75 8.36 13.53
N TRP A 3 1.37 8.25 12.26
CA TRP A 3 0.30 7.39 11.77
C TRP A 3 0.72 5.91 11.87
N ILE A 4 -0.02 5.10 12.63
CA ILE A 4 0.17 3.64 12.64
C ILE A 4 -0.59 3.09 11.44
N PHE A 5 0.12 2.78 10.36
CA PHE A 5 -0.47 2.08 9.23
C PHE A 5 -0.70 0.60 9.56
N LEU A 6 -1.91 0.12 9.24
CA LEU A 6 -2.48 -1.21 9.51
C LEU A 6 -1.76 -2.39 8.79
N SER A 7 -0.55 -2.18 8.25
CA SER A 7 0.30 -3.25 7.71
C SER A 7 0.85 -4.19 8.80
N GLU A 8 0.77 -3.82 10.08
CA GLU A 8 1.25 -4.64 11.20
C GLU A 8 0.30 -5.80 11.58
N ILE A 9 -0.95 -5.79 11.09
CA ILE A 9 -1.97 -6.81 11.47
C ILE A 9 -1.92 -8.06 10.58
N SER A 10 -1.23 -8.03 9.44
CA SER A 10 -1.14 -9.21 8.55
C SER A 10 -0.28 -10.37 9.11
N LEU A 11 0.25 -10.27 10.34
CA LEU A 11 1.05 -11.33 10.98
C LEU A 11 0.41 -11.94 12.24
N THR A 12 -0.72 -11.42 12.74
CA THR A 12 -1.39 -12.00 13.92
C THR A 12 -2.45 -13.01 13.52
N SER A 13 -2.03 -14.13 12.92
CA SER A 13 -2.82 -15.36 12.99
C SER A 13 -1.89 -16.54 13.27
N ALA A 14 -2.21 -17.29 14.32
CA ALA A 14 -1.57 -18.51 14.82
C ALA A 14 -0.38 -18.32 15.80
N ALA A 15 -0.70 -18.11 17.08
CA ALA A 15 -0.04 -18.80 18.18
C ALA A 15 -0.93 -18.80 19.42
N THR A 16 -1.43 -19.97 19.77
CA THR A 16 -2.12 -20.32 21.02
C THR A 16 -1.17 -20.30 22.21
N GLU A 17 -1.64 -19.71 23.30
CA GLU A 17 -1.44 -20.01 24.74
C GLU A 17 -0.08 -20.45 25.33
N ASN A 18 0.24 -19.75 26.44
CA ASN A 18 1.06 -20.15 27.60
C ASN A 18 2.59 -20.22 27.44
N GLN A 19 3.28 -19.18 27.95
CA GLN A 19 4.06 -19.24 29.21
C GLN A 19 4.74 -17.89 29.49
N ASN A 20 4.20 -17.13 30.45
CA ASN A 20 4.90 -16.01 31.06
C ASN A 20 5.88 -16.54 32.11
N ILE A 21 7.18 -16.50 31.81
CA ILE A 21 8.24 -16.56 32.84
C ILE A 21 9.18 -15.39 32.56
N ALA A 22 9.15 -14.38 33.44
CA ALA A 22 10.08 -13.26 33.40
C ALA A 22 11.44 -13.69 33.98
N VAL A 23 12.50 -13.52 33.19
CA VAL A 23 13.89 -13.65 33.64
C VAL A 23 14.49 -12.23 33.74
N PRO A 24 15.15 -11.86 34.86
CA PRO A 24 15.71 -10.52 35.02
C PRO A 24 16.98 -10.34 34.17
N VAL A 25 17.02 -9.29 33.35
CA VAL A 25 18.21 -8.90 32.58
C VAL A 25 19.08 -7.97 33.43
N LEU A 26 20.34 -8.36 33.65
CA LEU A 26 21.35 -7.55 34.32
C LEU A 26 21.79 -6.36 33.45
N PRO A 27 22.12 -5.19 34.04
CA PRO A 27 22.44 -3.99 33.28
C PRO A 27 23.89 -4.03 32.78
N GLY A 28 24.08 -4.15 31.48
CA GLY A 28 25.37 -3.83 30.86
C GLY A 28 25.77 -4.68 29.66
N GLU A 29 24.99 -4.67 28.59
CA GLU A 29 25.54 -4.93 27.26
C GLU A 29 25.30 -3.71 26.38
N LYS A 30 26.40 -3.00 26.09
CA LYS A 30 26.45 -2.03 25.01
C LYS A 30 26.12 -2.80 23.72
N THR A 31 24.91 -2.63 23.21
CA THR A 31 24.52 -3.14 21.91
C THR A 31 25.48 -2.55 20.87
N ALA A 32 26.38 -3.39 20.37
CA ALA A 32 27.17 -3.08 19.19
C ALA A 32 26.19 -2.71 18.07
N LYS A 33 26.40 -1.55 17.43
CA LYS A 33 25.74 -1.22 16.17
C LYS A 33 26.05 -2.36 15.20
N THR A 34 25.07 -3.21 14.94
CA THR A 34 25.12 -4.17 13.86
C THR A 34 25.32 -3.36 12.59
N GLU A 35 26.37 -3.65 11.81
CA GLU A 35 26.50 -3.06 10.47
C GLU A 35 25.23 -3.38 9.70
N GLU A 36 24.43 -2.36 9.41
CA GLU A 36 23.18 -2.53 8.69
C GLU A 36 23.54 -2.91 7.25
N THR A 37 23.38 -4.20 6.92
CA THR A 37 23.63 -4.69 5.56
C THR A 37 22.74 -3.92 4.58
N ASP A 38 23.34 -3.42 3.51
CA ASP A 38 22.63 -2.68 2.47
C ASP A 38 21.37 -3.44 2.02
N PRO A 39 20.17 -2.81 2.03
CA PRO A 39 18.91 -3.50 1.74
C PRO A 39 18.87 -4.17 0.36
N VAL A 40 19.53 -3.59 -0.64
CA VAL A 40 19.61 -4.17 -1.99
C VAL A 40 20.49 -5.42 -1.96
N VAL A 41 21.64 -5.38 -1.30
CA VAL A 41 22.50 -6.56 -1.12
C VAL A 41 21.73 -7.67 -0.41
N LYS A 42 21.02 -7.34 0.67
CA LYS A 42 20.22 -8.32 1.41
C LYS A 42 19.14 -8.96 0.54
N ILE A 43 18.37 -8.18 -0.20
CA ILE A 43 17.33 -8.73 -1.11
C ILE A 43 17.97 -9.60 -2.19
N LYS A 44 19.07 -9.14 -2.82
CA LYS A 44 19.79 -9.93 -3.83
C LYS A 44 20.26 -11.28 -3.28
N THR A 45 20.78 -11.32 -2.06
CA THR A 45 21.16 -12.57 -1.39
C THR A 45 19.95 -13.48 -1.17
N LEU A 46 18.81 -12.93 -0.76
CA LEU A 46 17.58 -13.71 -0.53
C LEU A 46 17.01 -14.30 -1.83
N VAL A 47 17.27 -13.69 -2.99
CA VAL A 47 16.74 -14.16 -4.28
C VAL A 47 17.75 -14.94 -5.13
N ALA A 48 19.03 -15.00 -4.74
CA ALA A 48 20.10 -15.61 -5.53
C ALA A 48 19.82 -17.08 -5.88
N ASP A 49 19.27 -17.85 -4.94
CA ASP A 49 18.97 -19.28 -5.11
C ASP A 49 17.47 -19.56 -5.32
N VAL A 50 16.67 -18.53 -5.58
CA VAL A 50 15.23 -18.68 -5.75
C VAL A 50 14.93 -19.29 -7.12
N LYS A 51 14.22 -20.42 -7.11
CA LYS A 51 13.72 -21.04 -8.34
C LYS A 51 12.45 -20.34 -8.83
N VAL A 52 12.63 -19.45 -9.79
CA VAL A 52 11.54 -18.69 -10.44
C VAL A 52 10.50 -19.65 -11.06
N GLY A 53 9.22 -19.32 -10.95
CA GLY A 53 8.08 -20.10 -11.39
C GLY A 53 7.72 -21.28 -10.49
N THR A 54 8.34 -21.39 -9.31
CA THR A 54 8.10 -22.50 -8.37
C THR A 54 7.64 -22.00 -7.00
N PRO A 55 7.08 -22.86 -6.13
CA PRO A 55 6.72 -22.48 -4.77
C PRO A 55 7.88 -21.89 -3.95
N ASP A 56 9.13 -22.15 -4.34
CA ASP A 56 10.34 -21.63 -3.69
C ASP A 56 10.45 -20.10 -3.74
N GLU A 57 9.83 -19.43 -4.72
CA GLU A 57 9.74 -17.96 -4.77
C GLU A 57 9.16 -17.37 -3.48
N TYR A 58 8.28 -18.10 -2.81
CA TYR A 58 7.60 -17.64 -1.61
C TYR A 58 8.37 -17.88 -0.32
N ARG A 59 9.47 -18.64 -0.35
CA ARG A 59 10.27 -18.99 0.83
C ARG A 59 10.77 -17.73 1.56
N ASN A 60 11.29 -16.78 0.78
CA ASN A 60 11.95 -15.59 1.32
C ASN A 60 11.09 -14.32 1.24
N ILE A 61 9.88 -14.40 0.68
CA ILE A 61 8.99 -13.24 0.51
C ILE A 61 8.75 -12.45 1.81
N PRO A 62 8.49 -13.06 2.97
CA PRO A 62 8.29 -12.30 4.20
C PRO A 62 9.48 -11.40 4.55
N GLU A 63 10.71 -11.89 4.34
CA GLU A 63 11.92 -11.15 4.68
C GLU A 63 12.29 -10.10 3.62
N ILE A 64 12.06 -10.43 2.35
CA ILE A 64 12.16 -9.49 1.23
C ILE A 64 11.21 -8.32 1.47
N TRP A 65 9.94 -8.60 1.81
CA TRP A 65 8.94 -7.60 2.11
C TRP A 65 9.35 -6.72 3.29
N ARG A 66 9.76 -7.30 4.44
CA ARG A 66 10.21 -6.53 5.61
C ARG A 66 11.35 -5.58 5.29
N THR A 67 12.30 -6.04 4.48
CA THR A 67 13.45 -5.24 4.05
C THR A 67 13.00 -4.10 3.13
N ALA A 68 12.15 -4.39 2.15
CA ALA A 68 11.67 -3.41 1.17
C ALA A 68 10.73 -2.35 1.81
N ILE A 69 9.79 -2.76 2.67
CA ILE A 69 8.87 -1.83 3.34
C ILE A 69 9.61 -0.90 4.31
N ALA A 70 10.70 -1.36 4.94
CA ALA A 70 11.52 -0.49 5.77
C ALA A 70 12.17 0.63 4.95
N VAL A 71 12.71 0.31 3.76
CA VAL A 71 13.22 1.32 2.81
C VAL A 71 12.10 2.26 2.38
N GLY A 72 10.95 1.72 1.98
CA GLY A 72 9.79 2.49 1.55
C GLY A 72 9.32 3.49 2.62
N LYS A 73 9.20 3.04 3.88
CA LYS A 73 8.82 3.86 5.03
C LYS A 73 9.79 5.01 5.32
N ARG A 74 11.09 4.83 5.06
CA ARG A 74 12.09 5.90 5.18
C ARG A 74 11.95 6.96 4.10
N ASN A 75 11.38 6.60 2.95
CA ASN A 75 11.06 7.48 1.81
C ASN A 75 12.25 8.33 1.31
N GLN A 76 13.48 7.82 1.46
CA GLN A 76 14.72 8.49 1.02
C GLN A 76 14.97 8.24 -0.46
N SER A 77 15.12 9.31 -1.24
CA SER A 77 15.20 9.25 -2.71
C SER A 77 16.27 8.30 -3.22
N ASP A 78 17.48 8.35 -2.66
CA ASP A 78 18.60 7.51 -3.11
C ASP A 78 18.42 6.03 -2.75
N GLU A 79 17.79 5.72 -1.62
CA GLU A 79 17.49 4.33 -1.25
C GLU A 79 16.39 3.75 -2.13
N LEU A 80 15.31 4.50 -2.34
CA LEU A 80 14.19 4.11 -3.20
C LEU A 80 14.68 3.85 -4.64
N LEU A 81 15.48 4.76 -5.18
CA LEU A 81 16.01 4.63 -6.53
C LEU A 81 16.91 3.40 -6.67
N ARG A 82 17.82 3.16 -5.72
CA ARG A 82 18.68 1.97 -5.73
C ARG A 82 17.87 0.68 -5.63
N LEU A 83 16.84 0.66 -4.77
CA LEU A 83 15.97 -0.49 -4.61
C LEU A 83 15.14 -0.77 -5.87
N LEU A 84 14.57 0.26 -6.49
CA LEU A 84 13.85 0.15 -7.77
C LEU A 84 14.76 -0.37 -8.89
N ALA A 85 15.95 0.20 -9.05
CA ALA A 85 16.91 -0.24 -10.06
C ALA A 85 17.32 -1.72 -9.89
N ALA A 86 17.40 -2.20 -8.65
CA ALA A 86 17.73 -3.60 -8.37
C ALA A 86 16.55 -4.57 -8.53
N SER A 87 15.31 -4.07 -8.48
CA SER A 87 14.11 -4.91 -8.35
C SER A 87 13.22 -4.91 -9.58
N LEU A 88 13.39 -3.93 -10.48
CA LEU A 88 12.67 -3.94 -11.74
C LEU A 88 13.12 -5.11 -12.62
N PRO A 89 12.21 -5.74 -13.38
CA PRO A 89 12.60 -6.74 -14.36
C PRO A 89 13.54 -6.14 -15.41
N GLU A 90 14.43 -6.97 -15.94
CA GLU A 90 15.22 -6.63 -17.11
C GLU A 90 14.32 -6.54 -18.35
N GLN A 91 14.81 -5.89 -19.40
CA GLN A 91 14.03 -5.73 -20.63
C GLN A 91 13.65 -7.10 -21.21
N GLY A 92 12.36 -7.28 -21.48
CA GLY A 92 11.81 -8.55 -22.00
C GLY A 92 11.43 -9.57 -20.93
N GLU A 93 12.05 -9.54 -19.75
CA GLU A 93 11.83 -10.52 -18.67
C GLU A 93 10.47 -10.35 -17.97
N PRO A 94 9.82 -11.45 -17.52
CA PRO A 94 8.56 -11.37 -16.78
C PRO A 94 8.75 -10.67 -15.43
N LEU A 95 7.65 -10.15 -14.87
CA LEU A 95 7.61 -9.69 -13.50
C LEU A 95 7.53 -10.92 -12.59
N GLN A 96 8.53 -11.11 -11.73
CA GLN A 96 8.59 -12.22 -10.77
C GLN A 96 7.85 -11.85 -9.48
N CYS A 97 7.42 -12.84 -8.69
CA CYS A 97 6.58 -12.57 -7.52
C CYS A 97 7.31 -11.70 -6.49
N TRP A 98 8.60 -11.97 -6.24
CA TRP A 98 9.39 -11.17 -5.30
C TRP A 98 9.55 -9.72 -5.76
N GLN A 99 9.59 -9.46 -7.07
CA GLN A 99 9.71 -8.10 -7.61
C GLN A 99 8.44 -7.30 -7.34
N ALA A 100 7.27 -7.93 -7.55
CA ALA A 100 6.00 -7.31 -7.19
C ALA A 100 5.92 -7.02 -5.69
N VAL A 101 6.40 -7.94 -4.84
CA VAL A 101 6.46 -7.74 -3.38
C VAL A 101 7.36 -6.55 -3.02
N VAL A 102 8.54 -6.43 -3.62
CA VAL A 102 9.43 -5.28 -3.35
C VAL A 102 8.81 -3.98 -3.82
N ILE A 103 8.25 -3.96 -5.03
CA ILE A 103 7.76 -2.74 -5.66
C ILE A 103 6.41 -2.32 -5.07
N GLY A 104 5.38 -3.17 -5.17
CA GLY A 104 4.04 -2.89 -4.67
C GLY A 104 3.97 -2.91 -3.14
N GLY A 105 4.44 -4.00 -2.55
CA GLY A 105 4.34 -4.23 -1.11
C GLY A 105 5.35 -3.46 -0.27
N GLY A 106 6.51 -3.12 -0.85
CA GLY A 106 7.60 -2.42 -0.17
C GLY A 106 7.68 -0.93 -0.53
N VAL A 107 7.94 -0.61 -1.79
CA VAL A 107 8.17 0.77 -2.25
C VAL A 107 6.87 1.59 -2.24
N ILE A 108 5.85 1.18 -3.02
CA ILE A 108 4.60 1.94 -3.17
C ILE A 108 3.87 2.03 -1.82
N ASN A 109 3.69 0.89 -1.16
CA ASN A 109 3.08 0.86 0.16
C ASN A 109 3.89 1.65 1.18
N GLY A 110 5.22 1.52 1.20
CA GLY A 110 6.05 2.26 2.15
C GLY A 110 5.99 3.78 1.98
N ILE A 111 5.96 4.28 0.73
CA ILE A 111 5.76 5.72 0.44
C ILE A 111 4.39 6.18 0.96
N THR A 112 3.35 5.36 0.79
CA THR A 112 2.01 5.62 1.34
C THR A 112 2.04 5.72 2.86
N ILE A 113 2.75 4.80 3.52
CA ILE A 113 2.90 4.79 4.98
C ILE A 113 3.65 6.03 5.47
N ALA A 114 4.63 6.49 4.69
CA ALA A 114 5.33 7.75 4.93
C ALA A 114 4.46 9.00 4.66
N SER A 115 3.16 8.82 4.40
CA SER A 115 2.17 9.87 4.16
C SER A 115 2.47 10.71 2.92
N ASP A 116 3.14 10.13 1.93
CA ASP A 116 3.46 10.74 0.64
C ASP A 116 2.65 10.07 -0.50
N TRP A 117 2.67 10.66 -1.69
CA TRP A 117 1.96 10.18 -2.87
C TRP A 117 2.89 9.34 -3.75
N PRO A 118 2.69 8.01 -3.83
CA PRO A 118 3.62 7.12 -4.53
C PRO A 118 3.89 7.52 -5.97
N ARG A 119 2.85 7.88 -6.72
CA ARG A 119 2.99 8.27 -8.14
C ARG A 119 3.88 9.50 -8.30
N SER A 120 3.52 10.62 -7.65
CA SER A 120 4.28 11.87 -7.73
C SER A 120 5.74 11.68 -7.27
N LYS A 121 5.96 10.90 -6.20
CA LYS A 121 7.29 10.58 -5.71
C LYS A 121 8.10 9.81 -6.74
N LEU A 122 7.53 8.74 -7.31
CA LEU A 122 8.21 7.88 -8.28
C LEU A 122 8.47 8.61 -9.60
N ASP A 123 7.51 9.39 -10.10
CA ASP A 123 7.68 10.22 -11.29
C ASP A 123 8.85 11.19 -11.10
N SER A 124 8.97 11.82 -9.94
CA SER A 124 10.10 12.70 -9.61
C SER A 124 11.43 11.96 -9.55
N LEU A 125 11.47 10.71 -9.06
CA LEU A 125 12.71 9.91 -8.98
C LEU A 125 13.18 9.43 -10.36
N LEU A 126 12.23 9.17 -11.26
CA LEU A 126 12.47 8.57 -12.57
C LEU A 126 12.69 9.60 -13.68
N LYS A 127 12.30 10.87 -13.48
CA LYS A 127 12.35 11.96 -14.48
C LYS A 127 13.63 12.00 -15.32
N ASP A 128 14.80 11.86 -14.70
CA ASP A 128 16.11 11.94 -15.37
C ASP A 128 16.76 10.56 -15.57
N LYS A 129 15.95 9.49 -15.59
CA LYS A 129 16.38 8.08 -15.69
C LYS A 129 15.57 7.35 -16.78
N PRO A 130 15.81 7.63 -18.06
CA PRO A 130 14.99 7.11 -19.16
C PRO A 130 14.96 5.58 -19.22
N GLU A 131 16.11 4.92 -19.05
CA GLU A 131 16.18 3.45 -19.04
C GLU A 131 15.36 2.83 -17.91
N LEU A 132 15.43 3.45 -16.72
CA LEU A 132 14.67 2.98 -15.56
C LEU A 132 13.18 3.25 -15.70
N THR A 133 12.81 4.38 -16.32
CA THR A 133 11.42 4.74 -16.65
C THR A 133 10.79 3.71 -17.58
N VAL A 134 11.51 3.26 -18.62
CA VAL A 134 11.02 2.21 -19.52
C VAL A 134 10.80 0.89 -18.76
N ARG A 135 11.75 0.49 -17.90
CA ARG A 135 11.60 -0.73 -17.08
C ARG A 135 10.45 -0.61 -16.09
N TRP A 136 10.26 0.56 -15.49
CA TRP A 136 9.15 0.88 -14.60
C TRP A 136 7.80 0.69 -15.31
N GLU A 137 7.61 1.35 -16.45
CA GLU A 137 6.38 1.24 -17.25
C GLU A 137 6.10 -0.21 -17.67
N GLN A 138 7.13 -0.95 -18.11
CA GLN A 138 6.99 -2.37 -18.44
C GLN A 138 6.59 -3.21 -17.23
N ALA A 139 7.13 -2.94 -16.05
CA ALA A 139 6.77 -3.64 -14.82
C ALA A 139 5.30 -3.38 -14.45
N LEU A 140 4.82 -2.15 -14.60
CA LEU A 140 3.40 -1.81 -14.37
C LEU A 140 2.47 -2.55 -15.35
N GLN A 141 2.84 -2.62 -16.63
CA GLN A 141 2.06 -3.37 -17.63
C GLN A 141 2.05 -4.88 -17.35
N ARG A 142 3.13 -5.43 -16.78
CA ARG A 142 3.19 -6.84 -16.35
C ARG A 142 2.36 -7.10 -15.10
N ALA A 143 2.29 -6.14 -14.18
CA ALA A 143 1.44 -6.22 -12.99
C ALA A 143 -0.05 -6.39 -13.34
N VAL A 144 -0.52 -5.77 -14.43
CA VAL A 144 -1.90 -5.95 -14.96
C VAL A 144 -2.25 -7.43 -15.12
N LYS A 145 -1.36 -8.22 -15.73
CA LYS A 145 -1.56 -9.66 -15.92
C LYS A 145 -1.41 -10.42 -14.62
N MET A 146 -0.37 -10.12 -13.84
CA MET A 146 -0.09 -10.80 -12.57
C MET A 146 -1.24 -10.69 -11.57
N ALA A 147 -1.90 -9.53 -11.47
CA ALA A 147 -3.03 -9.36 -10.55
C ALA A 147 -4.23 -10.25 -10.88
N ASP A 148 -4.39 -10.63 -12.15
CA ASP A 148 -5.50 -11.46 -12.64
C ASP A 148 -5.15 -12.95 -12.73
N ASP A 149 -3.88 -13.30 -12.55
CA ASP A 149 -3.41 -14.68 -12.66
C ASP A 149 -3.82 -15.50 -11.42
N PRO A 150 -4.71 -16.50 -11.55
CA PRO A 150 -5.16 -17.30 -10.41
C PRO A 150 -4.06 -18.20 -9.81
N ASP A 151 -2.97 -18.45 -10.56
CA ASP A 151 -1.85 -19.27 -10.08
C ASP A 151 -0.86 -18.47 -9.21
N VAL A 152 -1.01 -17.14 -9.18
CA VAL A 152 -0.25 -16.24 -8.29
C VAL A 152 -0.97 -16.12 -6.95
N LYS A 153 -0.23 -16.16 -5.84
CA LYS A 153 -0.83 -16.06 -4.50
C LYS A 153 -1.46 -14.69 -4.26
N GLY A 154 -2.54 -14.67 -3.45
CA GLY A 154 -3.30 -13.48 -3.11
C GLY A 154 -2.46 -12.27 -2.68
N GLY A 155 -1.48 -12.45 -1.78
CA GLY A 155 -0.60 -11.37 -1.35
C GLY A 155 0.24 -10.74 -2.47
N THR A 156 0.77 -11.54 -3.40
CA THR A 156 1.51 -11.01 -4.56
C THR A 156 0.58 -10.32 -5.56
N ARG A 157 -0.64 -10.84 -5.75
CA ARG A 157 -1.68 -10.18 -6.56
C ARG A 157 -2.12 -8.86 -5.93
N TYR A 158 -2.20 -8.79 -4.60
CA TYR A 158 -2.41 -7.55 -3.85
C TYR A 158 -1.32 -6.52 -4.16
N ASP A 159 -0.05 -6.92 -4.11
CA ASP A 159 1.07 -6.02 -4.42
C ASP A 159 1.03 -5.55 -5.89
N ALA A 160 0.67 -6.44 -6.81
CA ALA A 160 0.46 -6.11 -8.22
C ALA A 160 -0.69 -5.08 -8.41
N LEU A 161 -1.78 -5.15 -7.64
CA LEU A 161 -2.86 -4.15 -7.69
C LEU A 161 -2.37 -2.75 -7.27
N ARG A 162 -1.45 -2.67 -6.31
CA ARG A 162 -0.82 -1.39 -5.95
C ARG A 162 0.05 -0.83 -7.06
N MET A 163 0.76 -1.71 -7.78
CA MET A 163 1.53 -1.31 -8.97
C MET A 163 0.61 -0.79 -10.07
N ILE A 164 -0.48 -1.52 -10.38
CA ILE A 164 -1.46 -1.14 -11.41
C ILE A 164 -2.00 0.29 -11.19
N ALA A 165 -2.20 0.71 -9.94
CA ALA A 165 -2.65 2.06 -9.62
C ALA A 165 -1.67 3.18 -10.01
N MET A 166 -0.41 2.86 -10.30
CA MET A 166 0.59 3.82 -10.78
C MET A 166 0.49 4.10 -12.28
N LEU A 167 -0.30 3.32 -13.02
CA LEU A 167 -0.66 3.63 -14.41
C LEU A 167 -1.54 4.88 -14.48
N ASP A 168 -1.80 5.38 -15.69
CA ASP A 168 -2.90 6.32 -15.88
C ASP A 168 -4.21 5.72 -15.35
N TYR A 169 -4.93 6.49 -14.52
CA TYR A 169 -6.10 5.97 -13.82
C TYR A 169 -7.16 5.50 -14.79
N ALA A 170 -7.39 6.23 -15.88
CA ALA A 170 -8.35 5.84 -16.92
C ALA A 170 -8.02 4.47 -17.53
N ALA A 171 -6.74 4.10 -17.62
CA ALA A 171 -6.31 2.82 -18.17
C ALA A 171 -6.50 1.65 -17.18
N CYS A 172 -6.40 1.90 -15.88
CA CYS A 172 -6.49 0.84 -14.86
C CYS A 172 -7.81 0.81 -14.07
N GLN A 173 -8.64 1.86 -14.17
CA GLN A 173 -9.87 2.05 -13.41
C GLN A 173 -10.77 0.81 -13.45
N LYS A 174 -11.07 0.29 -14.65
CA LYS A 174 -11.94 -0.87 -14.83
C LYS A 174 -11.46 -2.10 -14.05
N GLN A 175 -10.15 -2.37 -14.05
CA GLN A 175 -9.58 -3.52 -13.36
C GLN A 175 -9.60 -3.31 -11.85
N LEU A 176 -9.20 -2.12 -11.38
CA LEU A 176 -9.22 -1.80 -9.95
C LEU A 176 -10.65 -1.84 -9.38
N LYS A 177 -11.65 -1.29 -10.09
CA LYS A 177 -13.06 -1.35 -9.68
C LYS A 177 -13.58 -2.78 -9.55
N ARG A 178 -13.17 -3.70 -10.43
CA ARG A 178 -13.59 -5.11 -10.33
C ARG A 178 -13.20 -5.72 -8.97
N TYR A 179 -11.96 -5.47 -8.52
CA TYR A 179 -11.50 -5.94 -7.21
C TYR A 179 -12.06 -5.12 -6.05
N LEU A 180 -12.29 -3.82 -6.25
CA LEU A 180 -12.92 -2.94 -5.27
C LEU A 180 -14.31 -3.44 -4.85
N HIS A 181 -15.08 -3.99 -5.79
CA HIS A 181 -16.41 -4.54 -5.52
C HIS A 181 -16.44 -6.04 -5.20
N ASP A 182 -15.30 -6.72 -5.15
CA ASP A 182 -15.22 -8.15 -4.88
C ASP A 182 -14.90 -8.44 -3.41
N ALA A 183 -15.93 -8.39 -2.56
CA ALA A 183 -15.82 -8.71 -1.14
C ALA A 183 -15.48 -10.19 -0.86
N SER A 184 -15.60 -11.09 -1.86
CA SER A 184 -15.24 -12.51 -1.69
C SER A 184 -13.72 -12.72 -1.65
N HIS A 185 -12.95 -11.76 -2.15
CA HIS A 185 -11.49 -11.72 -2.08
C HIS A 185 -11.03 -10.51 -1.27
N PRO A 186 -11.18 -10.50 0.07
CA PRO A 186 -10.94 -9.34 0.91
C PRO A 186 -9.52 -8.78 0.81
N GLU A 187 -8.51 -9.64 0.60
CA GLU A 187 -7.13 -9.23 0.37
C GLU A 187 -6.98 -8.48 -0.97
N LEU A 188 -7.56 -8.97 -2.05
CA LEU A 188 -7.50 -8.29 -3.35
C LEU A 188 -8.31 -6.98 -3.35
N GLN A 189 -9.46 -6.97 -2.67
CA GLN A 189 -10.22 -5.74 -2.43
C GLN A 189 -9.36 -4.72 -1.65
N MET A 190 -8.57 -5.15 -0.66
CA MET A 190 -7.64 -4.28 0.05
C MET A 190 -6.59 -3.67 -0.88
N GLY A 191 -6.10 -4.45 -1.85
CA GLY A 191 -5.13 -4.00 -2.85
C GLY A 191 -5.69 -2.91 -3.74
N ALA A 192 -6.92 -3.11 -4.23
CA ALA A 192 -7.65 -2.11 -5.00
C ALA A 192 -7.95 -0.85 -4.20
N VAL A 193 -8.46 -0.97 -2.97
CA VAL A 193 -8.72 0.18 -2.08
C VAL A 193 -7.43 0.96 -1.82
N SER A 194 -6.35 0.27 -1.51
CA SER A 194 -5.06 0.93 -1.22
C SER A 194 -4.51 1.62 -2.46
N GLY A 195 -4.55 0.95 -3.62
CA GLY A 195 -4.10 1.51 -4.89
C GLY A 195 -4.89 2.74 -5.30
N ILE A 196 -6.23 2.68 -5.30
CA ILE A 196 -7.10 3.84 -5.58
C ILE A 196 -6.87 4.96 -4.54
N GLY A 197 -6.62 4.59 -3.29
CA GLY A 197 -6.26 5.50 -2.22
C GLY A 197 -4.98 6.31 -2.48
N ASP A 198 -4.09 5.81 -3.35
CA ASP A 198 -2.81 6.43 -3.74
C ASP A 198 -2.88 7.27 -5.03
N VAL A 199 -4.06 7.35 -5.67
CA VAL A 199 -4.26 8.13 -6.89
C VAL A 199 -5.00 9.44 -6.60
N ASP A 200 -4.30 10.57 -6.62
CA ASP A 200 -4.88 11.89 -6.36
C ASP A 200 -5.58 12.48 -7.60
N VAL A 201 -6.68 11.84 -8.02
CA VAL A 201 -7.59 12.35 -9.05
C VAL A 201 -9.05 12.25 -8.58
N SER A 202 -9.92 13.13 -9.08
CA SER A 202 -11.32 13.16 -8.65
C SER A 202 -12.05 11.85 -8.94
N ALA A 203 -11.85 11.26 -10.13
CA ALA A 203 -12.50 10.00 -10.51
C ALA A 203 -12.16 8.84 -9.54
N ALA A 204 -10.92 8.77 -9.03
CA ALA A 204 -10.52 7.78 -8.04
C ALA A 204 -11.20 8.01 -6.69
N THR A 205 -11.42 9.28 -6.34
CA THR A 205 -12.16 9.67 -5.13
C THR A 205 -13.63 9.24 -5.24
N ASP A 206 -14.26 9.51 -6.39
CA ASP A 206 -15.65 9.15 -6.65
C ASP A 206 -15.86 7.63 -6.62
N ASP A 207 -14.98 6.86 -7.27
CA ASP A 207 -15.03 5.40 -7.24
C ASP A 207 -14.87 4.83 -5.84
N LEU A 208 -13.99 5.43 -5.02
CA LEU A 208 -13.78 5.01 -3.64
C LEU A 208 -15.03 5.29 -2.77
N ILE A 209 -15.65 6.46 -2.94
CA ILE A 209 -16.91 6.83 -2.26
C ILE A 209 -18.05 5.88 -2.67
N GLU A 210 -18.22 5.63 -3.97
CA GLU A 210 -19.24 4.72 -4.51
C GLU A 210 -19.12 3.32 -3.90
N SER A 211 -17.88 2.86 -3.69
CA SER A 211 -17.61 1.52 -3.20
C SER A 211 -17.86 1.30 -1.71
N LEU A 212 -17.92 2.35 -0.88
CA LEU A 212 -17.95 2.23 0.59
C LEU A 212 -18.95 1.19 1.12
N PRO A 213 -20.20 1.09 0.61
CA PRO A 213 -21.17 0.12 1.13
C PRO A 213 -20.81 -1.35 0.85
N ALA A 214 -19.96 -1.62 -0.15
CA ALA A 214 -19.55 -2.96 -0.57
C ALA A 214 -18.21 -3.41 0.05
N LEU A 215 -17.52 -2.52 0.77
CA LEU A 215 -16.23 -2.84 1.37
C LEU A 215 -16.40 -3.68 2.62
N THR A 216 -15.50 -4.64 2.83
CA THR A 216 -15.38 -5.31 4.13
C THR A 216 -15.03 -4.30 5.22
N ALA A 217 -15.34 -4.60 6.48
CA ALA A 217 -15.09 -3.67 7.58
C ALA A 217 -13.63 -3.18 7.66
N ARG A 218 -12.66 -4.05 7.38
CA ARG A 218 -11.23 -3.68 7.32
C ARG A 218 -10.95 -2.72 6.17
N ASN A 219 -11.43 -3.04 4.97
CA ASN A 219 -11.16 -2.26 3.76
C ASN A 219 -11.92 -0.92 3.77
N LEU A 220 -13.09 -0.86 4.40
CA LEU A 220 -13.83 0.37 4.64
C LEU A 220 -12.98 1.37 5.44
N LYS A 221 -12.32 0.93 6.52
CA LYS A 221 -11.44 1.80 7.31
C LYS A 221 -10.30 2.37 6.47
N ILE A 222 -9.68 1.55 5.62
CA ILE A 222 -8.59 1.98 4.74
C ILE A 222 -9.11 3.01 3.71
N ALA A 223 -10.27 2.75 3.10
CA ALA A 223 -10.89 3.66 2.15
C ALA A 223 -11.22 5.02 2.79
N LEU A 224 -11.81 5.00 3.99
CA LEU A 224 -12.16 6.22 4.73
C LEU A 224 -10.92 7.04 5.10
N GLN A 225 -9.85 6.39 5.54
CA GLN A 225 -8.57 7.07 5.80
C GLN A 225 -7.99 7.67 4.50
N ALA A 226 -8.08 6.96 3.38
CA ALA A 226 -7.64 7.49 2.09
C ALA A 226 -8.49 8.69 1.61
N LEU A 227 -9.78 8.73 1.95
CA LEU A 227 -10.70 9.83 1.62
C LEU A 227 -10.51 11.08 2.47
N ILE A 228 -9.75 11.02 3.57
CA ILE A 228 -9.44 12.21 4.39
C ILE A 228 -7.99 12.69 4.25
N ARG A 229 -7.23 12.13 3.29
CA ARG A 229 -5.83 12.53 3.02
C ARG A 229 -5.69 13.96 2.54
N THR A 230 -6.72 14.51 1.90
CA THR A 230 -6.73 15.87 1.34
C THR A 230 -8.04 16.58 1.63
N ASP A 231 -8.00 17.91 1.61
CA ASP A 231 -9.19 18.75 1.73
C ASP A 231 -10.25 18.39 0.67
N SER A 232 -9.82 18.19 -0.59
CA SER A 232 -10.73 17.89 -1.70
C SER A 232 -11.46 16.56 -1.52
N ARG A 233 -10.73 15.50 -1.10
CA ARG A 233 -11.32 14.18 -0.84
C ARG A 233 -12.24 14.20 0.38
N ALA A 234 -11.83 14.87 1.45
CA ALA A 234 -12.65 14.99 2.66
C ALA A 234 -13.96 15.72 2.36
N MET A 235 -13.88 16.82 1.59
CA MET A 235 -15.06 17.55 1.13
C MET A 235 -15.96 16.69 0.23
N ALA A 236 -15.40 15.88 -0.67
CA ALA A 236 -16.19 14.98 -1.51
C ALA A 236 -16.94 13.93 -0.67
N LEU A 237 -16.29 13.33 0.33
CA LEU A 237 -16.92 12.41 1.26
C LEU A 237 -18.07 13.08 2.04
N LEU A 238 -17.84 14.26 2.61
CA LEU A 238 -18.88 14.98 3.36
C LEU A 238 -20.08 15.36 2.48
N LYS A 239 -19.83 15.81 1.23
CA LYS A 239 -20.91 16.08 0.26
C LYS A 239 -21.69 14.81 -0.09
N ALA A 240 -21.01 13.68 -0.27
CA ALA A 240 -21.68 12.40 -0.50
C ALA A 240 -22.55 11.97 0.69
N ILE A 241 -22.11 12.23 1.93
CA ILE A 241 -22.90 11.98 3.13
C ILE A 241 -24.13 12.89 3.18
N GLN A 242 -23.97 14.18 2.83
CA GLN A 242 -25.09 15.12 2.76
C GLN A 242 -26.15 14.68 1.74
N GLN A 243 -25.71 14.19 0.57
CA GLN A 243 -26.60 13.69 -0.49
C GLN A 243 -27.22 12.33 -0.17
N GLN A 244 -26.48 11.46 0.52
CA GLN A 244 -26.89 10.12 0.90
C GLN A 244 -26.60 9.88 2.38
N PRO A 245 -27.49 10.30 3.30
CA PRO A 245 -27.25 10.22 4.76
C PRO A 245 -26.95 8.81 5.29
N ARG A 246 -27.30 7.75 4.56
CA ARG A 246 -26.94 6.37 4.90
C ARG A 246 -25.43 6.15 4.88
N THR A 247 -24.69 6.85 4.03
CA THR A 247 -23.22 6.80 3.97
C THR A 247 -22.61 7.30 5.29
N GLY A 248 -23.26 8.28 5.95
CA GLY A 248 -22.86 8.75 7.28
C GLY A 248 -22.85 7.67 8.35
N LYS A 249 -23.66 6.61 8.21
CA LYS A 249 -23.68 5.47 9.15
C LYS A 249 -22.44 4.58 9.06
N LEU A 250 -21.66 4.71 7.98
CA LEU A 250 -20.40 3.99 7.79
C LEU A 250 -19.24 4.68 8.50
N ILE A 251 -19.46 5.91 9.01
CA ILE A 251 -18.43 6.74 9.62
C ILE A 251 -18.45 6.57 11.13
N ASP A 252 -17.38 5.97 11.67
CA ASP A 252 -17.22 5.81 13.12
C ASP A 252 -16.89 7.13 13.82
N ALA A 253 -16.98 7.13 15.16
CA ALA A 253 -16.76 8.31 15.97
C ALA A 253 -15.32 8.87 15.84
N GLU A 254 -14.34 8.00 15.58
CA GLU A 254 -12.95 8.41 15.39
C GLU A 254 -12.81 9.23 14.10
N LEU A 255 -13.32 8.74 12.97
CA LEU A 255 -13.28 9.48 11.71
C LEU A 255 -14.13 10.76 11.77
N GLN A 256 -15.29 10.74 12.45
CA GLN A 256 -16.08 11.95 12.69
C GLN A 256 -15.26 13.02 13.42
N GLN A 257 -14.51 12.61 14.46
CA GLN A 257 -13.65 13.54 15.19
C GLN A 257 -12.49 14.06 14.32
N GLN A 258 -11.88 13.20 13.50
CA GLN A 258 -10.85 13.60 12.54
C GLN A 258 -11.39 14.65 11.54
N LEU A 259 -12.60 14.46 11.02
CA LEU A 259 -13.26 15.42 10.12
C LEU A 259 -13.61 16.74 10.83
N LYS A 260 -14.11 16.69 12.08
CA LYS A 260 -14.43 17.89 12.88
C LYS A 260 -13.19 18.71 13.31
N THR A 261 -12.01 18.08 13.29
CA THR A 261 -10.71 18.70 13.64
C THR A 261 -9.76 18.80 12.44
N HIS A 262 -10.27 18.59 11.23
CA HIS A 262 -9.48 18.62 10.01
C HIS A 262 -8.80 19.98 9.81
N PRO A 263 -7.58 20.09 9.24
CA PRO A 263 -6.90 21.38 9.06
C PRO A 263 -7.69 22.42 8.25
N SER A 264 -8.48 21.99 7.26
CA SER A 264 -9.35 22.87 6.48
C SER A 264 -10.61 23.28 7.23
N ALA A 265 -10.82 24.59 7.35
CA ALA A 265 -12.00 25.17 7.99
C ALA A 265 -13.32 24.77 7.30
N GLU A 266 -13.29 24.61 5.97
CA GLU A 266 -14.46 24.20 5.18
C GLU A 266 -14.88 22.76 5.51
N VAL A 267 -13.90 21.87 5.64
CA VAL A 267 -14.12 20.47 6.08
C VAL A 267 -14.68 20.45 7.49
N GLN A 268 -14.09 21.21 8.43
CA GLN A 268 -14.58 21.28 9.81
C GLN A 268 -16.03 21.76 9.87
N GLN A 269 -16.37 22.83 9.15
CA GLN A 269 -17.69 23.43 9.16
C GLN A 269 -18.75 22.43 8.69
N LEU A 270 -18.51 21.77 7.55
CA LEU A 270 -19.47 20.80 7.01
C LEU A 270 -19.54 19.52 7.87
N ALA A 271 -18.41 19.06 8.43
CA ALA A 271 -18.39 17.92 9.33
C ALA A 271 -19.21 18.18 10.62
N ARG A 272 -19.11 19.38 11.20
CA ARG A 272 -19.93 19.76 12.36
C ARG A 272 -21.41 19.80 12.02
N GLN A 273 -21.78 20.37 10.88
CA GLN A 273 -23.17 20.39 10.43
C GLN A 273 -23.78 19.00 10.22
N LEU A 274 -22.97 18.00 9.82
CA LEU A 274 -23.46 16.65 9.52
C LEU A 274 -23.46 15.71 10.73
N PHE A 275 -22.64 15.98 11.75
CA PHE A 275 -22.39 15.05 12.86
C PHE A 275 -22.56 15.66 14.27
N GLU A 276 -23.02 16.91 14.39
CA GLU A 276 -23.53 17.50 15.64
C GLU A 276 -25.05 17.31 15.75
#